data_AF-A0AAD9GI53-F1
#
_entry.id   AF-A0AAD9GI53-F1
#
_cell.length_a   1.000
_cell.length_b   1.000
_cell.length_c   1.000
_cell.angle_alpha   90.00
_cell.angle_beta   90.00
_cell.angle_gamma   90.00
#
_symmetry.space_group_name_H-M   'P 1'
#
loop_
_entity.id
_entity.type
_entity.pdbx_description
1 polymer ?
#
loop_
_entity_poly.entity_id
_entity_poly.type
_entity_poly.pdbx_seq_one_letter_code
_entity_poly.pdbx_strand_id
1 'polypeptide(L)'
;MSIAENERYVVYRDKNTVGFYTNDLAGTMTEPMLPGTSTEVVRLCRGLAPLRRWTGDQVMHRKTFQAPATVVAYNIFMNGVDRVDQLRSTNPIRRKEKRLSMSLLTWALDLALINALALFKKVAGSAVERVTLREFKQRVAEKLTAVQRTRREKERCRRQPQPNEPLEDLVGADPSLHAITPNSKKHSSGKLACYLCTLRGFSKKKSGLWLYWLSAGIPRSLLYRLQLPRRPHIQLTWGPLRARRCMC
;
A
#
# COMPACT_ATOMS: atom_id res chain seq x y z
N MET A 1 -27.31 22.53 35.42
CA MET A 1 -26.59 21.27 35.20
C MET A 1 -27.04 20.30 36.28
N SER A 2 -27.85 19.32 35.93
CA SER A 2 -28.26 18.24 36.84
C SER A 2 -27.12 17.23 36.95
N ILE A 3 -26.59 17.03 38.14
CA ILE A 3 -25.63 15.95 38.44
C ILE A 3 -26.39 14.63 38.30
N ALA A 4 -25.87 13.67 37.53
CA ALA A 4 -26.56 12.38 37.37
C ALA A 4 -26.58 11.62 38.71
N GLU A 5 -27.66 10.91 39.02
CA GLU A 5 -27.88 10.27 40.34
C GLU A 5 -26.80 9.26 40.78
N ASN A 6 -25.86 8.88 39.90
CA ASN A 6 -24.80 7.92 40.19
C ASN A 6 -23.40 8.37 39.75
N GLU A 7 -23.20 9.66 39.50
CA GLU A 7 -21.88 10.21 39.18
C GLU A 7 -20.97 10.23 40.42
N ARG A 8 -19.96 9.37 40.43
CA ARG A 8 -18.97 9.26 41.51
C ARG A 8 -17.57 9.03 40.95
N TYR A 9 -16.57 9.24 41.80
CA TYR A 9 -15.18 9.03 41.47
C TYR A 9 -14.58 7.90 42.32
N VAL A 10 -13.80 7.03 41.68
CA VAL A 10 -12.97 6.03 42.37
C VAL A 10 -11.55 6.59 42.45
N VAL A 11 -11.06 6.83 43.66
CA VAL A 11 -9.67 7.23 43.86
C VAL A 11 -8.83 5.98 44.06
N TYR A 12 -7.91 5.72 43.14
CA TYR A 12 -6.95 4.64 43.25
C TYR A 12 -5.57 5.22 43.54
N ARG A 13 -5.03 4.87 44.71
CA ARG A 13 -3.70 5.32 45.14
C ARG A 13 -2.72 4.17 45.05
N ASP A 14 -1.75 4.31 44.15
CA ASP A 14 -0.56 3.46 44.07
C ASP A 14 0.68 4.35 44.30
N LYS A 15 1.65 4.40 43.36
CA LYS A 15 2.73 5.42 43.39
C LYS A 15 2.20 6.83 43.18
N ASN A 16 1.24 6.97 42.27
CA ASN A 16 0.50 8.21 42.01
C ASN A 16 -0.98 7.99 42.33
N THR A 17 -1.65 9.04 42.78
CA THR A 17 -3.10 9.03 42.96
C THR A 17 -3.77 9.28 41.62
N VAL A 18 -4.64 8.37 41.19
CA VAL A 18 -5.43 8.48 39.97
C VAL A 18 -6.90 8.48 40.32
N GLY A 19 -7.64 9.49 39.84
CA GLY A 19 -9.08 9.57 39.96
C GLY A 19 -9.77 9.00 38.72
N PHE A 20 -10.66 8.04 38.91
CA PHE A 20 -11.50 7.47 37.86
C PHE A 20 -12.93 7.99 38.00
N TYR A 21 -13.40 8.76 37.05
CA TYR A 21 -14.81 9.14 36.96
C TYR A 21 -15.56 8.01 36.27
N THR A 22 -16.61 7.49 36.91
CA THR A 22 -17.40 6.41 36.34
C THR A 22 -18.86 6.52 36.75
N ASN A 23 -19.74 6.27 35.79
CA ASN A 23 -21.19 6.20 35.99
C ASN A 23 -21.66 4.74 36.07
N ASP A 24 -20.73 3.77 36.07
CA ASP A 24 -21.01 2.33 36.01
C ASP A 24 -21.07 1.65 37.38
N LEU A 25 -21.05 2.42 38.47
CA LEU A 25 -21.17 1.87 39.83
C LEU A 25 -22.53 1.17 40.00
N ALA A 26 -22.54 0.10 40.79
CA ALA A 26 -23.74 -0.70 41.02
C ALA A 26 -24.81 0.00 41.88
N GLY A 27 -24.53 1.20 42.41
CA GLY A 27 -25.46 1.97 43.22
C GLY A 27 -24.82 3.21 43.83
N THR A 28 -25.56 3.86 44.72
CA THR A 28 -25.12 5.04 45.47
C THR A 28 -24.38 4.62 46.75
N MET A 29 -23.29 5.31 47.07
CA MET A 29 -22.57 5.13 48.34
C MET A 29 -23.38 5.69 49.51
N THR A 30 -23.33 5.00 50.64
CA THR A 30 -23.96 5.43 51.90
C THR A 30 -23.23 6.64 52.50
N GLU A 31 -21.90 6.69 52.36
CA GLU A 31 -21.05 7.75 52.87
C GLU A 31 -20.30 8.49 51.74
N PRO A 32 -19.89 9.75 51.94
CA PRO A 32 -19.11 10.51 50.96
C PRO A 32 -17.77 9.86 50.59
N MET A 33 -17.16 9.15 51.55
CA MET A 33 -15.88 8.47 51.37
C MET A 33 -15.93 7.14 52.10
N LEU A 34 -15.68 6.05 51.37
CA LEU A 34 -15.61 4.71 51.94
C LEU A 34 -14.18 4.15 51.80
N PRO A 35 -13.69 3.38 52.78
CA PRO A 35 -12.40 2.72 52.68
C PRO A 35 -12.45 1.61 51.62
N GLY A 36 -11.34 1.41 50.90
CA GLY A 36 -11.24 0.39 49.84
C GLY A 36 -11.40 -1.06 50.32
N THR A 37 -11.34 -1.30 51.63
CA THR A 37 -11.60 -2.61 52.26
C THR A 37 -13.08 -2.84 52.58
N SER A 38 -13.93 -1.82 52.44
CA SER A 38 -15.37 -1.96 52.69
C SER A 38 -16.00 -2.91 51.67
N THR A 39 -16.82 -3.83 52.17
CA THR A 39 -17.62 -4.75 51.34
C THR A 39 -18.59 -3.99 50.43
N GLU A 40 -19.05 -2.81 50.87
CA GLU A 40 -19.89 -1.91 50.08
C GLU A 40 -19.13 -1.41 48.85
N VAL A 41 -17.89 -0.94 49.01
CA VAL A 41 -17.07 -0.45 47.89
C VAL A 41 -16.79 -1.56 46.89
N VAL A 42 -16.45 -2.75 47.38
CA VAL A 42 -16.24 -3.93 46.53
C VAL A 42 -17.50 -4.23 45.72
N ARG A 43 -18.68 -4.23 46.36
CA ARG A 43 -19.96 -4.46 45.66
C ARG A 43 -20.24 -3.36 44.63
N LEU A 44 -20.05 -2.09 44.98
CA LEU A 44 -20.28 -0.94 44.11
C LEU A 44 -19.39 -0.95 42.87
N CYS A 45 -18.14 -1.40 43.01
CA CYS A 45 -17.19 -1.55 41.91
C CYS A 45 -17.35 -2.84 41.10
N ARG A 46 -18.46 -3.58 41.29
CA ARG A 46 -18.74 -4.89 40.68
C ARG A 46 -17.69 -5.96 41.00
N GLY A 47 -17.11 -5.88 42.19
CA GLY A 47 -16.14 -6.83 42.71
C GLY A 47 -14.68 -6.42 42.53
N LEU A 48 -13.80 -7.34 42.93
CA LEU A 48 -12.36 -7.25 42.74
C LEU A 48 -11.93 -8.18 41.61
N ALA A 49 -10.97 -7.73 40.81
CA ALA A 49 -10.36 -8.50 39.74
C ALA A 49 -8.82 -8.50 39.90
N PRO A 50 -8.14 -9.58 39.48
CA PRO A 50 -6.69 -9.66 39.56
C PRO A 50 -6.05 -8.72 38.54
N LEU A 51 -5.20 -7.82 39.04
CA LEU A 51 -4.37 -6.93 38.23
C LEU A 51 -2.90 -7.36 38.35
N ARG A 52 -2.24 -7.59 37.21
CA ARG A 52 -0.81 -7.91 37.14
C ARG A 52 -0.01 -6.66 36.84
N ARG A 53 0.86 -6.23 37.75
CA ARG A 53 1.70 -5.03 37.57
C ARG A 53 3.13 -5.27 38.05
N TRP A 54 4.06 -4.50 37.51
CA TRP A 54 5.39 -4.36 38.08
C TRP A 54 5.28 -3.56 39.39
N THR A 55 5.91 -4.04 40.46
CA THR A 55 5.83 -3.42 41.79
C THR A 55 7.24 -3.12 42.28
N GLY A 56 7.50 -1.89 42.71
CA GLY A 56 8.81 -1.43 43.17
C GLY A 56 9.83 -1.21 42.04
N ASP A 57 11.10 -1.07 42.44
CA ASP A 57 12.22 -0.77 41.54
C ASP A 57 12.76 -2.02 40.81
N GLN A 58 12.28 -3.21 41.19
CA GLN A 58 12.71 -4.47 40.58
C GLN A 58 11.83 -4.81 39.37
N VAL A 59 12.33 -4.43 38.20
CA VAL A 59 11.73 -4.61 36.86
C VAL A 59 11.58 -6.09 36.44
N MET A 60 11.95 -7.06 37.27
CA MET A 60 12.05 -8.48 36.90
C MET A 60 10.83 -9.34 37.24
N HIS A 61 9.96 -8.96 38.19
CA HIS A 61 8.74 -9.72 38.50
C HIS A 61 7.44 -8.89 38.53
N ARG A 62 6.39 -9.40 37.84
CA ARG A 62 5.02 -8.88 37.95
C ARG A 62 4.34 -9.53 39.15
N LYS A 63 3.84 -8.73 40.09
CA LYS A 63 2.97 -9.22 41.16
C LYS A 63 1.51 -9.09 40.72
N THR A 64 0.70 -10.03 41.19
CA THR A 64 -0.76 -10.00 41.03
C THR A 64 -1.36 -9.48 42.33
N PHE A 65 -2.24 -8.48 42.25
CA PHE A 65 -3.01 -7.98 43.39
C PHE A 65 -4.47 -7.80 43.01
N GLN A 66 -5.35 -7.74 44.01
CA GLN A 66 -6.77 -7.52 43.81
C GLN A 66 -7.05 -6.02 43.70
N ALA A 67 -7.71 -5.61 42.62
CA ALA A 67 -8.09 -4.23 42.36
C ALA A 67 -9.57 -4.14 41.98
N PRO A 68 -10.24 -3.00 42.18
CA PRO A 68 -11.62 -2.80 41.72
C PRO A 68 -11.76 -3.14 40.23
N ALA A 69 -12.81 -3.87 39.86
CA ALA A 69 -12.99 -4.36 38.50
C ALA A 69 -12.97 -3.21 37.46
N THR A 70 -13.52 -2.04 37.80
CA THR A 70 -13.47 -0.84 36.96
C THR A 70 -12.04 -0.38 36.64
N VAL A 71 -11.13 -0.42 37.62
CA VAL A 71 -9.71 -0.07 37.43
C VAL A 71 -9.00 -1.10 36.55
N VAL A 72 -9.34 -2.37 36.71
CA VAL A 72 -8.80 -3.45 35.87
C VAL A 72 -9.28 -3.30 34.43
N ALA A 73 -10.58 -3.06 34.21
CA ALA A 73 -11.15 -2.81 32.90
C ALA A 73 -10.47 -1.62 32.22
N TYR A 74 -10.34 -0.49 32.93
CA TYR A 74 -9.60 0.67 32.44
C TYR A 74 -8.20 0.29 31.96
N ASN A 75 -7.40 -0.38 32.80
CA ASN A 75 -6.04 -0.78 32.44
C ASN A 75 -5.99 -1.72 31.23
N ILE A 76 -6.98 -2.59 31.05
CA ILE A 76 -7.05 -3.48 29.89
C ILE A 76 -7.29 -2.69 28.61
N PHE A 77 -8.22 -1.72 28.63
CA PHE A 77 -8.66 -1.02 27.42
C PHE A 77 -7.82 0.21 27.06
N MET A 78 -7.22 0.88 28.04
CA MET A 78 -6.48 2.14 27.82
C MET A 78 -5.20 1.98 27.01
N ASN A 79 -4.58 0.80 27.06
CA ASN A 79 -3.37 0.49 26.31
C ASN A 79 -3.61 0.34 24.79
N GLY A 80 -4.85 0.49 24.29
CA GLY A 80 -5.17 0.30 22.88
C GLY A 80 -4.44 1.28 21.96
N VAL A 81 -4.46 2.58 22.29
CA VAL A 81 -3.82 3.63 21.48
C VAL A 81 -2.30 3.47 21.50
N ASP A 82 -1.72 3.27 22.67
CA ASP A 82 -0.27 3.08 22.82
C ASP A 82 0.21 1.82 22.09
N ARG A 83 -0.57 0.75 22.09
CA ARG A 83 -0.27 -0.47 21.33
C ARG A 83 -0.27 -0.23 19.83
N VAL A 84 -1.24 0.51 19.31
CA VAL A 84 -1.28 0.88 17.89
C VAL A 84 -0.08 1.76 17.54
N ASP A 85 0.28 2.70 18.40
CA ASP A 85 1.44 3.56 18.19
C ASP A 85 2.77 2.79 18.24
N GLN A 86 2.89 1.84 19.17
CA GLN A 86 4.02 0.93 19.25
C GLN A 86 4.11 0.05 17.99
N LEU A 87 3.00 -0.55 17.54
CA LEU A 87 2.98 -1.34 16.31
C LEU A 87 3.41 -0.51 15.10
N ARG A 88 2.97 0.75 15.02
CA ARG A 88 3.36 1.68 13.97
C ARG A 88 4.86 2.00 14.02
N SER A 89 5.44 2.18 15.21
CA SER A 89 6.85 2.54 15.36
C SER A 89 7.81 1.38 15.08
N THR A 90 7.38 0.12 15.18
CA THR A 90 8.24 -1.05 14.87
C THR A 90 8.56 -1.19 13.37
N ASN A 91 7.62 -0.84 12.48
CA ASN A 91 7.78 -0.99 11.03
C ASN A 91 7.23 0.25 10.29
N PRO A 92 7.81 1.44 10.50
CA PRO A 92 7.26 2.68 9.99
C PRO A 92 7.47 2.82 8.48
N ILE A 93 6.44 3.28 7.76
CA ILE A 93 6.55 3.69 6.34
C ILE A 93 7.14 5.12 6.24
N ARG A 94 7.25 5.81 7.38
CA ARG A 94 7.73 7.18 7.49
C ARG A 94 9.12 7.35 6.87
N ARG A 95 9.24 8.34 5.98
CA ARG A 95 10.51 8.86 5.47
C ARG A 95 10.81 10.21 6.11
N LYS A 96 12.09 10.60 6.14
CA LYS A 96 12.48 11.97 6.53
C LYS A 96 11.99 12.93 5.45
N GLU A 97 10.94 13.68 5.76
CA GLU A 97 10.28 14.62 4.85
C GLU A 97 10.12 15.98 5.52
N LYS A 98 10.31 17.07 4.78
CA LYS A 98 10.08 18.44 5.29
C LYS A 98 8.60 18.84 5.26
N ARG A 99 7.80 18.20 4.41
CA ARG A 99 6.39 18.53 4.21
C ARG A 99 5.51 17.76 5.19
N LEU A 100 4.74 18.47 6.01
CA LEU A 100 3.79 17.87 6.96
C LEU A 100 2.76 16.98 6.26
N SER A 101 2.28 17.38 5.07
CA SER A 101 1.28 16.62 4.30
C SER A 101 1.74 15.19 3.99
N MET A 102 3.01 14.99 3.63
CA MET A 102 3.58 13.66 3.38
C MET A 102 3.69 12.83 4.66
N SER A 103 3.97 13.49 5.80
CA SER A 103 3.99 12.82 7.10
C SER A 103 2.59 12.35 7.52
N LEU A 104 1.57 13.18 7.31
CA LEU A 104 0.17 12.81 7.58
C LEU A 104 -0.31 11.68 6.66
N LEU A 105 0.06 11.73 5.37
CA LEU A 105 -0.29 10.66 4.42
C LEU A 105 0.33 9.32 4.82
N THR A 106 1.63 9.31 5.13
CA THR A 106 2.32 8.07 5.56
C THR A 106 1.77 7.55 6.89
N TRP A 107 1.38 8.44 7.81
CA TRP A 107 0.69 8.08 9.04
C TRP A 107 -0.67 7.42 8.78
N ALA A 108 -1.50 8.01 7.91
CA ALA A 108 -2.81 7.47 7.57
C ALA A 108 -2.70 6.11 6.87
N LEU A 109 -1.70 5.93 5.99
CA LEU A 109 -1.43 4.66 5.33
C LEU A 109 -1.03 3.56 6.33
N ASP A 110 -0.18 3.88 7.31
CA ASP A 110 0.20 2.93 8.36
C ASP A 110 -1.01 2.47 9.17
N LEU A 111 -1.91 3.38 9.55
CA LEU A 111 -3.15 3.04 10.25
C LEU A 111 -4.11 2.21 9.39
N ALA A 112 -4.29 2.57 8.11
CA ALA A 112 -5.13 1.82 7.19
C ALA A 112 -4.65 0.37 7.04
N LEU A 113 -3.32 0.14 6.96
CA LEU A 113 -2.73 -1.19 6.88
C LEU A 113 -2.92 -1.99 8.17
N ILE A 114 -2.79 -1.36 9.34
CA ILE A 114 -3.03 -2.02 10.64
C ILE A 114 -4.50 -2.44 10.76
N ASN A 115 -5.43 -1.55 10.40
CA ASN A 115 -6.87 -1.85 10.40
C ASN A 115 -7.23 -2.95 9.40
N ALA A 116 -6.66 -2.90 8.19
CA ALA A 116 -6.85 -3.94 7.18
C ALA A 116 -6.31 -5.30 7.66
N LEU A 117 -5.18 -5.34 8.36
CA LEU A 117 -4.68 -6.58 8.96
C LEU A 117 -5.62 -7.12 10.04
N ALA A 118 -6.16 -6.25 10.89
CA ALA A 118 -7.12 -6.65 11.92
C ALA A 118 -8.38 -7.27 11.30
N LEU A 119 -8.91 -6.66 10.22
CA LEU A 119 -10.03 -7.21 9.46
C LEU A 119 -9.65 -8.53 8.76
N PHE A 120 -8.46 -8.60 8.15
CA PHE A 120 -7.97 -9.80 7.49
C PHE A 120 -7.87 -10.98 8.45
N LYS A 121 -7.36 -10.76 9.68
CA LYS A 121 -7.31 -11.80 10.72
C LYS A 121 -8.71 -12.23 11.19
N LYS A 122 -9.67 -11.30 11.27
CA LYS A 122 -11.06 -11.63 11.62
C LYS A 122 -11.76 -12.47 10.55
N VAL A 123 -11.54 -12.17 9.27
CA VAL A 123 -12.21 -12.85 8.15
C VAL A 123 -11.54 -14.19 7.81
N ALA A 124 -10.20 -14.25 7.82
CA ALA A 124 -9.47 -15.44 7.40
C ALA A 124 -9.35 -16.53 8.48
N GLY A 125 -9.75 -16.23 9.72
CA GLY A 125 -9.74 -17.18 10.84
C GLY A 125 -8.34 -17.54 11.36
N SER A 126 -8.29 -18.56 12.21
CA SER A 126 -7.10 -19.00 12.96
C SER A 126 -5.97 -19.56 12.09
N ALA A 127 -6.25 -19.99 10.85
CA ALA A 127 -5.23 -20.47 9.91
C ALA A 127 -4.23 -19.37 9.50
N VAL A 128 -4.58 -18.09 9.64
CA VAL A 128 -3.80 -16.94 9.17
C VAL A 128 -3.25 -16.07 10.32
N GLU A 129 -3.43 -16.51 11.56
CA GLU A 129 -3.08 -15.75 12.76
C GLU A 129 -1.58 -15.42 12.84
N ARG A 130 -0.75 -16.28 12.23
CA ARG A 130 0.72 -16.18 12.18
C ARG A 130 1.26 -15.11 11.23
N VAL A 131 0.45 -14.52 10.35
CA VAL A 131 0.94 -13.49 9.42
C VAL A 131 1.34 -12.25 10.21
N THR A 132 2.62 -11.89 10.10
CA THR A 132 3.19 -10.70 10.73
C THR A 132 2.76 -9.43 9.98
N LEU A 133 2.75 -8.28 10.67
CA LEU A 133 2.42 -7.00 10.03
C LEU A 133 3.33 -6.69 8.83
N ARG A 134 4.62 -7.04 8.94
CA ARG A 134 5.61 -6.85 7.87
C ARG A 134 5.28 -7.68 6.63
N GLU A 135 4.97 -8.97 6.80
CA GLU A 135 4.57 -9.84 5.68
C GLU A 135 3.29 -9.36 5.02
N PHE A 136 2.31 -8.91 5.82
CA PHE A 136 1.08 -8.34 5.28
C PHE A 136 1.36 -7.10 4.44
N LYS A 137 2.17 -6.15 4.93
CA LYS A 137 2.59 -4.96 4.17
C LYS A 137 3.30 -5.35 2.86
N GLN A 138 4.18 -6.35 2.90
CA GLN A 138 4.88 -6.84 1.72
C GLN A 138 3.90 -7.39 0.67
N ARG A 139 2.97 -8.26 1.07
CA ARG A 139 1.96 -8.83 0.17
C ARG A 139 1.08 -7.74 -0.45
N VAL A 140 0.66 -6.76 0.34
CA VAL A 140 -0.11 -5.60 -0.16
C VAL A 140 0.70 -4.82 -1.18
N ALA A 141 1.98 -4.53 -0.90
CA ALA A 141 2.85 -3.81 -1.82
C ALA A 141 3.09 -4.59 -3.14
N GLU A 142 3.28 -5.90 -3.07
CA GLU A 142 3.42 -6.77 -4.24
C GLU A 142 2.16 -6.74 -5.11
N LYS A 143 0.97 -6.88 -4.50
CA LYS A 143 -0.31 -6.85 -5.22
C LYS A 143 -0.58 -5.48 -5.85
N LEU A 144 -0.34 -4.39 -5.13
CA LEU A 144 -0.54 -3.03 -5.65
C LEU A 144 0.45 -2.67 -6.77
N THR A 145 1.68 -3.20 -6.72
CA THR A 145 2.72 -2.87 -7.71
C THR A 145 2.82 -3.87 -8.87
N ALA A 146 2.09 -4.99 -8.85
CA ALA A 146 2.19 -6.06 -9.85
C ALA A 146 2.04 -5.57 -11.31
N VAL A 147 1.02 -4.73 -11.58
CA VAL A 147 0.76 -4.19 -12.93
C VAL A 147 1.87 -3.24 -13.39
N GLN A 148 2.40 -2.42 -12.47
CA GLN A 148 3.48 -1.50 -12.79
C GLN A 148 4.82 -2.23 -12.97
N ARG A 149 5.07 -3.28 -12.19
CA ARG A 149 6.27 -4.13 -12.34
C ARG A 149 6.28 -4.81 -13.70
N THR A 150 5.18 -5.47 -14.08
CA THR A 150 5.07 -6.14 -15.39
C THR A 150 5.23 -5.17 -16.56
N ARG A 151 4.69 -3.95 -16.46
CA ARG A 151 4.91 -2.91 -17.48
C ARG A 151 6.38 -2.48 -17.56
N ARG A 152 7.02 -2.19 -16.42
CA ARG A 152 8.43 -1.79 -16.37
C ARG A 152 9.36 -2.89 -16.86
N GLU A 153 9.04 -4.14 -16.59
CA GLU A 153 9.81 -5.29 -17.06
C GLU A 153 9.74 -5.43 -18.58
N LYS A 154 8.54 -5.31 -19.18
CA LYS A 154 8.38 -5.24 -20.65
C LYS A 154 9.16 -4.06 -21.26
N GLU A 155 9.13 -2.90 -20.62
CA GLU A 155 9.92 -1.74 -21.07
C GLU A 155 11.42 -1.98 -20.94
N ARG A 156 11.88 -2.69 -19.91
CA ARG A 156 13.29 -3.08 -19.75
C ARG A 156 13.72 -4.09 -20.81
N CYS A 157 12.91 -5.11 -21.11
CA CYS A 157 13.18 -6.06 -22.20
C CYS A 157 13.26 -5.38 -23.57
N ARG A 158 12.47 -4.32 -23.80
CA ARG A 158 12.55 -3.53 -25.04
C ARG A 158 13.80 -2.65 -25.14
N ARG A 159 14.39 -2.29 -24.01
CA ARG A 159 15.58 -1.40 -23.94
C ARG A 159 16.89 -2.18 -23.82
N GLN A 160 16.85 -3.46 -23.49
CA GLN A 160 18.03 -4.29 -23.57
C GLN A 160 18.44 -4.38 -25.04
N PRO A 161 19.70 -4.03 -25.38
CA PRO A 161 20.26 -4.40 -26.67
C PRO A 161 20.03 -5.90 -26.85
N GLN A 162 19.60 -6.32 -28.04
CA GLN A 162 19.69 -7.74 -28.35
C GLN A 162 21.14 -8.17 -28.09
N PRO A 163 21.36 -9.37 -27.52
CA PRO A 163 22.70 -9.96 -27.53
C PRO A 163 23.26 -9.78 -28.94
N ASN A 164 24.48 -9.28 -29.07
CA ASN A 164 25.20 -9.35 -30.35
C ASN A 164 25.42 -10.84 -30.60
N GLU A 165 24.40 -11.52 -31.14
CA GLU A 165 24.63 -12.77 -31.84
C GLU A 165 25.62 -12.43 -32.96
N PRO A 166 26.75 -13.14 -33.04
CA PRO A 166 27.71 -12.90 -34.11
C PRO A 166 26.94 -13.02 -35.44
N LEU A 167 27.14 -12.04 -36.32
CA LEU A 167 26.44 -11.93 -37.61
C LEU A 167 26.55 -13.24 -38.43
N GLU A 168 27.61 -14.01 -38.18
CA GLU A 168 27.91 -15.31 -38.77
C GLU A 168 26.84 -16.39 -38.47
N ASP A 169 26.17 -16.34 -37.32
CA ASP A 169 25.11 -17.29 -36.95
C ASP A 169 23.72 -16.90 -37.51
N LEU A 170 23.54 -15.64 -37.92
CA LEU A 170 22.30 -15.14 -38.52
C LEU A 170 22.30 -15.22 -40.06
N VAL A 171 23.49 -15.28 -40.68
CA VAL A 171 23.64 -15.49 -42.13
C VAL A 171 23.53 -16.99 -42.42
N GLY A 172 22.30 -17.49 -42.54
CA GLY A 172 22.02 -18.87 -42.95
C GLY A 172 20.90 -19.57 -42.19
N ALA A 173 20.44 -19.00 -41.07
CA ALA A 173 19.40 -19.59 -40.23
C ALA A 173 17.96 -19.30 -40.69
N ASP A 174 17.78 -18.40 -41.65
CA ASP A 174 16.46 -18.04 -42.18
C ASP A 174 16.21 -18.79 -43.50
N PRO A 175 15.17 -19.64 -43.63
CA PRO A 175 14.80 -20.27 -44.91
C PRO A 175 14.21 -19.25 -45.90
N SER A 176 14.32 -17.95 -45.61
CA SER A 176 13.89 -16.90 -46.51
C SER A 176 14.81 -16.89 -47.74
N LEU A 177 14.22 -17.14 -48.91
CA LEU A 177 14.85 -17.17 -50.24
C LEU A 177 15.47 -15.84 -50.70
N HIS A 178 15.74 -14.92 -49.78
CA HIS A 178 16.15 -13.55 -50.07
C HIS A 178 17.44 -13.22 -49.34
N ALA A 179 18.57 -13.55 -49.97
CA ALA A 179 19.87 -13.07 -49.56
C ALA A 179 19.92 -11.53 -49.64
N ILE A 180 19.98 -10.87 -48.48
CA ILE A 180 20.25 -9.44 -48.39
C ILE A 180 21.76 -9.26 -48.56
N THR A 181 22.19 -8.73 -49.71
CA THR A 181 23.61 -8.42 -49.94
C THR A 181 24.05 -7.19 -49.14
N PRO A 182 25.28 -7.19 -48.59
CA PRO A 182 25.83 -6.03 -47.90
C PRO A 182 25.94 -4.83 -48.84
N ASN A 183 25.51 -3.67 -48.35
CA ASN A 183 25.44 -2.45 -49.14
C ASN A 183 26.87 -1.89 -49.37
N SER A 184 27.46 -2.16 -50.54
CA SER A 184 28.69 -1.49 -50.96
C SER A 184 28.43 0.00 -51.16
N LYS A 185 29.07 0.84 -50.32
CA LYS A 185 28.99 2.30 -50.38
C LYS A 185 29.75 2.91 -51.57
N LYS A 186 30.50 2.12 -52.34
CA LYS A 186 31.30 2.64 -53.46
C LYS A 186 30.45 3.05 -54.66
N HIS A 187 29.24 2.50 -54.84
CA HIS A 187 28.42 2.75 -56.04
C HIS A 187 26.89 2.85 -55.81
N SER A 188 26.40 3.00 -54.58
CA SER A 188 24.94 3.06 -54.34
C SER A 188 24.52 4.13 -53.33
N SER A 189 23.39 4.80 -53.61
CA SER A 189 22.79 5.86 -52.79
C SER A 189 22.04 5.36 -51.55
N GLY A 190 22.48 4.25 -50.95
CA GLY A 190 21.97 3.76 -49.67
C GLY A 190 20.55 3.16 -49.68
N LYS A 191 19.93 2.99 -50.85
CA LYS A 191 18.61 2.33 -50.96
C LYS A 191 18.79 0.82 -51.07
N LEU A 192 18.40 0.08 -50.02
CA LEU A 192 18.30 -1.37 -50.03
C LEU A 192 17.33 -1.81 -51.15
N ALA A 193 17.88 -2.37 -52.22
CA ALA A 193 17.12 -3.03 -53.28
C ALA A 193 17.40 -4.53 -53.18
N CYS A 194 16.34 -5.35 -53.16
CA CYS A 194 16.48 -6.80 -53.22
C CYS A 194 17.13 -7.20 -54.54
N TYR A 195 18.27 -7.89 -54.49
CA TYR A 195 19.06 -8.28 -55.67
C TYR A 195 18.25 -9.13 -56.66
N LEU A 196 17.37 -10.00 -56.18
CA LEU A 196 16.46 -10.79 -57.02
C LEU A 196 15.41 -9.93 -57.74
N CYS A 197 14.91 -8.85 -57.12
CA CYS A 197 14.01 -7.91 -57.80
C CYS A 197 14.73 -7.13 -58.91
N THR A 198 16.01 -6.83 -58.71
CA THR A 198 16.87 -6.22 -59.72
C THR A 198 17.10 -7.19 -60.89
N LEU A 199 17.41 -8.46 -60.61
CA LEU A 199 17.62 -9.48 -61.64
C LEU A 199 16.35 -9.80 -62.45
N ARG A 200 15.17 -9.76 -61.81
CA ARG A 200 13.90 -10.06 -62.48
C ARG A 200 13.23 -8.84 -63.14
N GLY A 201 13.87 -7.67 -63.14
CA GLY A 201 13.35 -6.47 -63.80
C GLY A 201 12.07 -5.89 -63.19
N PHE A 202 11.72 -6.26 -61.96
CA PHE A 202 10.53 -5.74 -61.30
C PHE A 202 10.79 -4.31 -60.80
N SER A 203 10.47 -3.32 -61.64
CA SER A 203 10.43 -1.92 -61.22
C SER A 203 9.29 -1.71 -60.22
N LYS A 204 9.58 -1.05 -59.09
CA LYS A 204 8.62 -0.80 -58.00
C LYS A 204 7.40 -0.03 -58.51
N LYS A 205 6.28 -0.70 -58.79
CA LYS A 205 4.97 -0.04 -58.82
C LYS A 205 4.58 0.26 -57.36
N LYS A 206 4.34 1.54 -57.08
CA LYS A 206 3.74 1.98 -55.82
C LYS A 206 2.30 1.49 -55.81
N SER A 207 2.01 0.45 -55.05
CA SER A 207 0.64 0.14 -54.67
C SER A 207 0.62 -0.22 -53.20
N GLY A 208 0.04 0.68 -52.40
CA GLY A 208 -0.51 0.31 -51.12
C GLY A 208 -1.62 -0.71 -51.37
N LEU A 209 -1.39 -1.94 -50.95
CA LEU A 209 -2.43 -2.93 -50.83
C LEU A 209 -2.19 -3.65 -49.51
N TRP A 210 -3.04 -3.33 -48.55
CA TRP A 210 -3.24 -4.13 -47.35
C TRP A 210 -3.70 -5.52 -47.80
N LEU A 211 -2.89 -6.55 -47.57
CA LEU A 211 -3.40 -7.91 -47.50
C LEU A 211 -2.97 -8.52 -46.18
N TYR A 212 -3.99 -8.82 -45.38
CA TYR A 212 -3.96 -9.66 -44.21
C TYR A 212 -3.40 -11.03 -44.58
N TRP A 213 -2.41 -11.51 -43.82
CA TRP A 213 -2.21 -12.93 -43.58
C TRP A 213 -2.16 -13.15 -42.07
N LEU A 214 -3.15 -13.92 -41.60
CA LEU A 214 -3.22 -14.46 -40.25
C LEU A 214 -2.29 -15.68 -40.15
N SER A 215 -1.66 -15.81 -38.98
CA SER A 215 -1.28 -17.08 -38.34
C SER A 215 -0.09 -17.88 -38.90
N ALA A 216 1.10 -17.57 -38.40
CA ALA A 216 1.98 -18.54 -37.72
C ALA A 216 3.06 -17.76 -36.94
N GLY A 217 3.26 -18.13 -35.67
CA GLY A 217 3.89 -17.28 -34.67
C GLY A 217 5.37 -16.95 -34.88
N ILE A 218 5.70 -15.66 -34.79
CA ILE A 218 7.05 -15.13 -34.52
C ILE A 218 6.90 -13.85 -33.64
N PRO A 219 7.80 -13.57 -32.67
CA PRO A 219 7.58 -12.58 -31.59
C PRO A 219 7.53 -11.10 -32.02
N ARG A 220 6.71 -10.31 -31.31
CA ARG A 220 6.46 -8.86 -31.46
C ARG A 220 7.64 -7.94 -31.07
N SER A 221 8.87 -8.17 -31.53
CA SER A 221 10.02 -7.32 -31.19
C SER A 221 10.35 -6.21 -32.22
N LEU A 222 9.67 -6.11 -33.37
CA LEU A 222 9.98 -5.11 -34.40
C LEU A 222 8.81 -4.17 -34.74
N LEU A 223 8.25 -3.52 -33.72
CA LEU A 223 7.29 -2.41 -33.89
C LEU A 223 7.74 -1.17 -33.11
N TYR A 224 8.74 -0.50 -33.65
CA TYR A 224 9.07 0.92 -33.43
C TYR A 224 9.60 1.45 -34.78
N ARG A 225 9.41 2.70 -35.24
CA ARG A 225 8.66 3.88 -34.83
C ARG A 225 8.83 4.84 -36.02
N LEU A 226 7.82 5.03 -36.87
CA LEU A 226 7.87 6.09 -37.88
C LEU A 226 7.49 7.42 -37.21
N GLN A 227 8.49 8.31 -37.20
CA GLN A 227 8.43 9.67 -36.69
C GLN A 227 7.69 10.54 -37.70
N LEU A 228 6.51 11.07 -37.32
CA LEU A 228 5.76 12.04 -38.12
C LEU A 228 6.36 13.45 -37.96
N PRO A 229 6.30 14.30 -39.00
CA PRO A 229 6.87 15.65 -38.98
C PRO A 229 5.97 16.64 -38.22
N ARG A 230 6.61 17.69 -37.67
CA ARG A 230 6.01 18.84 -36.99
C ARG A 230 5.40 19.85 -37.98
N ARG A 231 4.25 20.45 -37.60
CA ARG A 231 3.86 21.89 -37.56
C ARG A 231 2.32 22.04 -37.68
N PRO A 232 1.68 23.19 -37.36
CA PRO A 232 1.96 24.22 -36.35
C PRO A 232 0.72 24.58 -35.46
N HIS A 233 0.95 25.46 -34.47
CA HIS A 233 0.03 26.32 -33.69
C HIS A 233 -1.50 26.14 -33.79
N ILE A 234 -2.16 25.82 -32.66
CA ILE A 234 -3.45 26.40 -32.21
C ILE A 234 -3.43 26.58 -30.69
N GLN A 235 -3.95 27.73 -30.24
CA GLN A 235 -3.86 28.33 -28.90
C GLN A 235 -4.77 27.68 -27.84
N LEU A 236 -4.35 27.78 -26.59
CA LEU A 236 -5.14 27.54 -25.39
C LEU A 236 -6.08 28.74 -25.13
N THR A 237 -7.35 28.48 -24.82
CA THR A 237 -8.18 29.41 -24.04
C THR A 237 -8.95 28.64 -22.96
N TRP A 238 -8.98 29.20 -21.76
CA TRP A 238 -9.80 28.78 -20.63
C TRP A 238 -10.97 29.77 -20.53
N GLY A 239 -12.19 29.25 -20.39
CA GLY A 239 -13.40 30.04 -20.18
C GLY A 239 -14.26 29.44 -19.05
N PRO A 240 -15.03 30.25 -18.31
CA PRO A 240 -15.70 29.84 -17.07
C PRO A 240 -16.99 29.07 -17.35
N LEU A 241 -17.23 27.99 -16.61
CA LEU A 241 -18.54 27.36 -16.49
C LEU A 241 -19.38 28.11 -15.45
N ARG A 242 -20.26 29.01 -15.92
CA ARG A 242 -21.39 29.54 -15.15
C ARG A 242 -22.71 29.24 -15.85
N ALA A 243 -23.70 28.97 -14.99
CA ALA A 243 -25.15 29.15 -15.11
C ALA A 243 -25.99 28.02 -15.74
N ARG A 244 -26.89 27.46 -14.91
CA ARG A 244 -28.36 27.67 -14.88
C ARG A 244 -28.89 26.90 -13.65
N ARG A 245 -29.51 27.50 -12.61
CA ARG A 245 -30.88 28.07 -12.50
C ARG A 245 -31.98 27.19 -13.11
N CYS A 246 -32.71 26.50 -12.23
CA CYS A 246 -34.15 26.20 -12.22
C CYS A 246 -34.57 26.52 -10.76
N MET A 247 -35.43 27.49 -10.39
CA MET A 247 -36.90 27.59 -10.56
C MET A 247 -37.55 26.21 -10.35
N CYS A 248 -38.32 25.93 -9.30
CA CYS A 248 -39.16 26.76 -8.43
C CYS A 248 -38.70 26.84 -6.96
#